data_AF-A0A2M8A4R5-F1
#
_entry.id   AF-A0A2M8A4R5-F1
#
_cell.length_a   1.000
_cell.length_b   1.000
_cell.length_c   1.000
_cell.angle_alpha   90.00
_cell.angle_beta   90.00
_cell.angle_gamma   90.00
#
_symmetry.space_group_name_H-M   'P 1'
#
loop_
_entity.id
_entity.type
_entity.pdbx_description
1 polymer ?
#
loop_
_entity_poly.entity_id
_entity_poly.type
_entity_poly.pdbx_seq_one_letter_code
_entity_poly.pdbx_strand_id
1 'polypeptide(L)'
;MKKFKIYIIATLILALGACSSDDATVGQDVLNTVERGAVLRTINLESGTYNAFDPTSEFSLVFQEQDIEDGGLMESVDVFVSFQRPSEDGKSFIPVGSEVLFSTIDASEFTTDEFKLPRTNLKITLTQITTALSLATGDFTGGDRFVIRLALNLTDGRVITFTDVASNVASSSFFRSPYRYFANVACIPLTPVPGLYKFELVDDYGDGWDGAFLTVTIDGVSTVITATGSGTDFEFTITPGTTSFSIVYTPGSFEAEHIFTIFLDGNVVAKAGLPGPPPTPGEVVLSICPT
;
A
#
# COMPACT_ATOMS: atom_id res chain seq x y z
N MET A 1 -15.03 -54.75 70.08
CA MET A 1 -14.29 -55.93 69.55
C MET A 1 -14.10 -55.74 68.04
N LYS A 2 -12.89 -56.02 67.53
CA LYS A 2 -12.46 -56.10 66.11
C LYS A 2 -12.45 -54.75 65.36
N LYS A 3 -11.33 -54.04 65.13
CA LYS A 3 -10.13 -54.34 64.30
C LYS A 3 -10.48 -54.89 62.90
N PHE A 4 -10.28 -54.08 61.85
CA PHE A 4 -9.29 -54.37 60.80
C PHE A 4 -8.97 -53.13 59.93
N LYS A 5 -7.68 -52.91 59.71
CA LYS A 5 -7.02 -51.87 58.89
C LYS A 5 -7.07 -52.23 57.39
N ILE A 6 -6.89 -51.24 56.51
CA ILE A 6 -5.95 -51.18 55.35
C ILE A 6 -6.08 -49.76 54.74
N TYR A 7 -5.14 -48.83 55.01
CA TYR A 7 -4.00 -48.38 54.17
C TYR A 7 -4.40 -48.03 52.73
N ILE A 8 -4.13 -46.82 52.21
CA ILE A 8 -2.86 -46.48 51.52
C ILE A 8 -2.89 -44.97 51.13
N ILE A 9 -1.85 -44.23 51.58
CA ILE A 9 -0.93 -43.34 50.81
C ILE A 9 -1.57 -42.21 49.94
N ALA A 10 -1.05 -41.00 49.81
CA ALA A 10 -0.14 -40.09 50.50
C ALA A 10 -0.06 -38.86 49.56
N THR A 11 0.16 -37.68 50.11
CA THR A 11 0.89 -36.54 49.49
C THR A 11 0.55 -36.13 48.05
N LEU A 12 -0.11 -34.98 47.92
CA LEU A 12 0.18 -34.02 46.83
C LEU A 12 0.40 -32.63 47.43
N ILE A 13 1.63 -32.39 47.87
CA ILE A 13 2.22 -31.05 48.02
C ILE A 13 3.31 -30.97 46.93
N LEU A 14 3.51 -29.78 46.36
CA LEU A 14 4.34 -29.38 45.21
C LEU A 14 3.62 -29.51 43.84
N ALA A 15 3.53 -28.48 43.00
CA ALA A 15 4.44 -27.36 42.79
C ALA A 15 3.71 -26.04 42.49
N LEU A 16 4.04 -24.99 43.25
CA LEU A 16 4.12 -23.63 42.73
C LEU A 16 5.39 -23.58 41.87
N GLY A 17 5.26 -23.23 40.58
CA GLY A 17 6.40 -22.99 39.70
C GLY A 17 6.28 -23.68 38.34
N ALA A 18 5.48 -23.10 37.45
CA ALA A 18 5.70 -23.10 35.99
C ALA A 18 4.57 -22.29 35.31
N CYS A 19 4.52 -20.98 35.56
CA CYS A 19 4.22 -20.09 34.44
C CYS A 19 5.57 -20.00 33.72
N SER A 20 5.83 -20.88 32.75
CA SER A 20 6.87 -20.60 31.77
C SER A 20 6.42 -19.34 31.05
N SER A 21 6.98 -18.21 31.44
CA SER A 21 6.87 -16.94 30.74
C SER A 21 7.74 -17.03 29.47
N ASP A 22 7.36 -17.93 28.57
CA ASP A 22 7.92 -18.02 27.23
C ASP A 22 6.76 -17.86 26.25
N ASP A 23 6.16 -16.68 26.28
CA ASP A 23 5.29 -16.21 25.19
C ASP A 23 6.04 -15.08 24.49
N ALA A 24 7.22 -15.42 23.97
CA ALA A 24 7.86 -14.60 22.97
C ALA A 24 6.95 -14.70 21.73
N THR A 25 6.09 -13.71 21.56
CA THR A 25 5.34 -13.54 20.30
C THR A 25 6.32 -13.69 19.14
N VAL A 26 5.91 -14.31 18.03
CA VAL A 26 6.77 -14.64 16.87
C VAL A 26 7.72 -13.49 16.45
N GLY A 27 7.34 -12.23 16.70
CA GLY A 27 8.20 -11.06 16.54
C GLY A 27 9.44 -11.03 17.45
N GLN A 28 9.29 -11.30 18.74
CA GLN A 28 10.37 -11.30 19.72
C GLN A 28 11.30 -12.51 19.53
N ASP A 29 10.76 -13.67 19.18
CA ASP A 29 11.58 -14.85 18.87
C ASP A 29 12.46 -14.63 17.65
N VAL A 30 11.94 -14.02 16.58
CA VAL A 30 12.76 -13.64 15.41
C VAL A 30 13.84 -12.64 15.81
N LEU A 31 13.52 -11.60 16.57
CA LEU A 31 14.51 -10.63 17.05
C LEU A 31 15.57 -11.24 17.98
N ASN A 32 15.21 -12.29 18.73
CA ASN A 32 16.10 -12.96 19.69
C ASN A 32 16.92 -14.13 19.09
N THR A 33 16.43 -14.80 18.04
CA THR A 33 17.12 -15.96 17.43
C THR A 33 17.93 -15.62 16.19
N VAL A 34 17.67 -14.50 15.51
CA VAL A 34 18.64 -13.96 14.54
C VAL A 34 19.58 -13.09 15.34
N GLU A 35 20.86 -13.47 15.42
CA GLU A 35 21.87 -12.93 16.33
C GLU A 35 21.98 -11.39 16.36
N ARG A 36 21.35 -10.66 15.41
CA ARG A 36 21.23 -9.19 15.34
C ARG A 36 20.06 -8.68 14.46
N GLY A 37 18.81 -9.07 14.72
CA GLY A 37 17.66 -8.61 13.90
C GLY A 37 17.41 -7.09 13.99
N ALA A 38 17.47 -6.38 12.85
CA ALA A 38 17.05 -4.98 12.71
C ALA A 38 16.14 -4.83 11.49
N VAL A 39 15.06 -4.05 11.62
CA VAL A 39 13.99 -3.95 10.62
C VAL A 39 13.50 -2.51 10.44
N LEU A 40 13.05 -2.18 9.23
CA LEU A 40 12.31 -0.95 8.93
C LEU A 40 10.84 -1.28 8.71
N ARG A 41 10.07 -1.18 9.80
CA ARG A 41 8.65 -1.52 9.81
C ARG A 41 7.83 -0.44 9.10
N THR A 42 7.03 -0.86 8.12
CA THR A 42 6.02 0.01 7.52
C THR A 42 4.93 0.27 8.55
N ILE A 43 4.83 1.50 9.03
CA ILE A 43 3.71 1.93 9.88
C ILE A 43 2.53 2.24 8.97
N ASN A 44 2.73 3.16 8.02
CA ASN A 44 1.70 3.56 7.07
C ASN A 44 2.30 3.97 5.71
N LEU A 45 1.61 3.63 4.63
CA LEU A 45 1.86 4.19 3.31
C LEU A 45 0.74 5.20 3.04
N GLU A 46 1.00 6.47 3.36
CA GLU A 46 0.01 7.55 3.28
C GLU A 46 -0.33 7.90 1.83
N SER A 47 0.66 7.83 0.93
CA SER A 47 0.47 7.97 -0.50
C SER A 47 1.47 7.10 -1.28
N GLY A 48 0.96 6.31 -2.22
CA GLY A 48 1.73 5.38 -3.06
C GLY A 48 1.54 5.59 -4.56
N THR A 49 0.96 6.71 -4.99
CA THR A 49 0.71 7.00 -6.40
C THR A 49 1.00 8.46 -6.71
N TYR A 50 1.77 8.70 -7.76
CA TYR A 50 2.00 10.03 -8.31
C TYR A 50 0.96 10.35 -9.35
N ASN A 51 0.55 11.62 -9.41
CA ASN A 51 -0.24 12.15 -10.50
C ASN A 51 0.70 12.79 -11.54
N ALA A 52 0.74 12.25 -12.76
CA ALA A 52 1.60 12.74 -13.83
C ALA A 52 1.38 14.22 -14.19
N PHE A 53 0.20 14.77 -13.87
CA PHE A 53 -0.14 16.17 -14.13
C PHE A 53 0.08 17.09 -12.93
N ASP A 54 0.37 16.54 -11.75
CA ASP A 54 0.64 17.31 -10.55
C ASP A 54 2.10 17.12 -10.10
N PRO A 55 2.99 18.09 -10.41
CA PRO A 55 4.39 18.03 -10.01
C PRO A 55 4.60 18.04 -8.48
N THR A 56 3.57 18.41 -7.71
CA THR A 56 3.57 18.43 -6.23
C THR A 56 3.01 17.16 -5.61
N SER A 57 2.41 16.26 -6.40
CA SER A 57 1.98 14.95 -5.91
C SER A 57 3.16 14.20 -5.30
N GLU A 58 2.93 13.51 -4.17
CA GLU A 58 4.00 12.93 -3.37
C GLU A 58 3.77 11.46 -3.05
N PHE A 59 4.88 10.73 -2.96
CA PHE A 59 4.97 9.48 -2.21
C PHE A 59 5.21 9.82 -0.74
N SER A 60 4.46 9.21 0.18
CA SER A 60 4.60 9.43 1.62
C SER A 60 4.54 8.11 2.38
N LEU A 61 5.64 7.81 3.09
CA LEU A 61 5.84 6.58 3.83
C LEU A 61 6.25 6.90 5.27
N VAL A 62 5.42 6.47 6.21
CA VAL A 62 5.76 6.45 7.64
C VAL A 62 6.35 5.09 7.97
N PHE A 63 7.60 5.08 8.39
CA PHE A 63 8.29 3.86 8.79
C PHE A 63 9.05 4.07 10.09
N GLN A 64 9.34 2.96 10.73
CA GLN A 64 9.95 2.89 12.04
C GLN A 64 11.09 1.87 12.04
N GLU A 65 12.20 2.24 12.65
CA GLU A 65 13.29 1.32 12.91
C GLU A 65 12.97 0.51 14.17
N GLN A 66 13.30 -0.78 14.15
CA GLN A 66 13.35 -1.60 15.35
C GLN A 66 14.51 -2.59 15.28
N ASP A 67 15.39 -2.53 16.28
CA ASP A 67 16.48 -3.47 16.50
C ASP A 67 16.47 -4.01 17.96
N ILE A 68 17.53 -4.74 18.33
CA ILE A 68 17.70 -5.31 19.68
C ILE A 68 18.06 -4.27 20.77
N GLU A 69 18.47 -3.07 20.37
CA GLU A 69 18.79 -1.92 21.23
C GLU A 69 17.71 -0.83 21.13
N ASP A 70 16.49 -1.19 20.73
CA ASP A 70 15.35 -0.28 20.55
C ASP A 70 15.67 0.91 19.63
N GLY A 71 16.43 0.66 18.57
CA GLY A 71 16.90 1.63 17.58
C GLY A 71 18.23 2.28 17.88
N GLY A 72 18.92 1.83 18.94
CA GLY A 72 20.25 2.29 19.29
C GLY A 72 21.34 1.92 18.27
N LEU A 73 21.12 0.91 17.43
CA LEU A 73 22.07 0.52 16.39
C LEU A 73 21.90 1.33 15.10
N MET A 74 20.81 2.08 14.94
CA MET A 74 20.55 2.85 13.74
C MET A 74 21.60 3.96 13.54
N GLU A 75 22.28 3.94 12.39
CA GLU A 75 23.17 5.03 11.96
C GLU A 75 22.45 5.97 10.99
N SER A 76 21.88 5.42 9.91
CA SER A 76 21.15 6.17 8.89
C SER A 76 20.28 5.27 8.03
N VAL A 77 19.40 5.88 7.24
CA VAL A 77 18.68 5.19 6.15
C VAL A 77 18.98 5.87 4.84
N ASP A 78 19.63 5.14 3.94
CA ASP A 78 19.82 5.57 2.56
C ASP A 78 18.56 5.30 1.75
N VAL A 79 18.08 6.33 1.05
CA VAL A 79 16.92 6.29 0.17
C VAL A 79 17.42 6.31 -1.26
N PHE A 80 17.22 5.20 -1.96
CA PHE A 80 17.52 5.05 -3.37
C PHE A 80 16.24 5.12 -4.20
N VAL A 81 16.32 5.75 -5.37
CA VAL A 81 15.21 5.85 -6.31
C VAL A 81 15.61 5.32 -7.69
N SER A 82 14.67 4.68 -8.38
CA SER A 82 14.83 4.28 -9.79
C SER A 82 13.50 4.35 -10.52
N PHE A 83 13.54 4.28 -11.86
CA PHE A 83 12.36 4.35 -12.72
C PHE A 83 12.18 3.06 -13.50
N GLN A 84 10.92 2.64 -13.67
CA GLN A 84 10.56 1.46 -14.43
C GLN A 84 9.30 1.71 -15.27
N ARG A 85 9.26 1.09 -16.45
CA ARG A 85 8.13 1.13 -17.39
C ARG A 85 7.59 -0.28 -17.65
N PRO A 86 6.28 -0.48 -17.85
CA PRO A 86 5.75 -1.77 -18.31
C PRO A 86 6.46 -2.27 -19.58
N SER A 87 6.72 -3.57 -19.66
CA SER A 87 7.16 -4.21 -20.91
C SER A 87 6.08 -4.07 -21.99
N GLU A 88 6.46 -4.22 -23.26
CA GLU A 88 5.53 -4.11 -24.40
C GLU A 88 4.34 -5.07 -24.29
N ASP A 89 4.55 -6.25 -23.68
CA ASP A 89 3.49 -7.23 -23.44
C ASP A 89 2.67 -6.96 -22.15
N GLY A 90 3.03 -5.92 -21.40
CA GLY A 90 2.40 -5.51 -20.15
C GLY A 90 2.60 -6.48 -18.97
N LYS A 91 3.46 -7.50 -19.10
CA LYS A 91 3.59 -8.57 -18.09
C LYS A 91 4.68 -8.33 -17.05
N SER A 92 5.57 -7.37 -17.30
CA SER A 92 6.71 -7.08 -16.43
C SER A 92 7.01 -5.58 -16.42
N PHE A 93 7.94 -5.17 -15.56
CA PHE A 93 8.44 -3.81 -15.52
C PHE A 93 9.94 -3.81 -15.82
N ILE A 94 10.35 -2.97 -16.76
CA ILE A 94 11.71 -2.84 -17.25
C ILE A 94 12.33 -1.57 -16.64
N PRO A 95 13.52 -1.66 -15.99
CA PRO A 95 14.25 -0.49 -15.53
C PRO A 95 14.63 0.44 -16.69
N VAL A 96 14.45 1.74 -16.47
CA VAL A 96 14.87 2.80 -17.39
C VAL A 96 15.86 3.70 -16.64
N GLY A 97 17.10 3.73 -17.13
CA GLY A 97 18.20 4.38 -16.42
C GLY A 97 18.75 3.54 -15.26
N SER A 98 19.53 4.17 -14.39
CA SER A 98 20.13 3.54 -13.21
C SER A 98 19.48 4.02 -11.93
N GLU A 99 19.56 3.18 -10.90
CA GLU A 99 19.22 3.60 -9.54
C GLU A 99 20.19 4.71 -9.07
N VAL A 100 19.67 5.69 -8.35
CA VAL A 100 20.44 6.80 -7.77
C VAL A 100 20.16 6.91 -6.28
N LEU A 101 21.16 7.32 -5.50
CA LEU A 101 20.97 7.73 -4.11
C LEU A 101 20.24 9.07 -4.12
N PHE A 102 19.02 9.10 -3.60
CA PHE A 102 18.20 10.30 -3.50
C PHE A 102 18.56 11.14 -2.27
N SER A 103 18.65 10.47 -1.11
CA SER A 103 18.99 11.10 0.17
C SER A 103 19.50 10.07 1.16
N THR A 104 20.19 10.54 2.20
CA THR A 104 20.48 9.78 3.41
C THR A 104 19.77 10.49 4.55
N ILE A 105 18.99 9.76 5.35
CA ILE A 105 18.31 10.27 6.54
C ILE A 105 19.11 9.81 7.75
N ASP A 106 19.74 10.74 8.46
CA ASP A 106 20.54 10.41 9.64
C ASP A 106 19.64 9.98 10.80
N ALA A 107 20.12 9.09 11.67
CA ALA A 107 19.37 8.69 12.88
C ALA A 107 18.91 9.90 13.73
N SER A 108 19.66 11.01 13.69
CA SER A 108 19.31 12.24 14.40
C SER A 108 18.09 12.99 13.84
N GLU A 109 17.66 12.69 12.61
CA GLU A 109 16.46 13.25 11.99
C GLU A 109 15.19 12.48 12.34
N PHE A 110 15.32 11.31 12.98
CA PHE A 110 14.20 10.51 13.42
C PHE A 110 13.64 11.05 14.73
N THR A 111 12.33 10.90 14.90
CA THR A 111 11.64 11.20 16.16
C THR A 111 11.30 9.91 16.88
N THR A 112 11.25 9.93 18.21
CA THR A 112 10.80 8.77 18.98
C THR A 112 9.28 8.74 19.03
N ASP A 113 8.70 7.55 18.88
CA ASP A 113 7.26 7.35 18.98
C ASP A 113 6.81 6.96 20.41
N GLU A 114 5.54 6.58 20.56
CA GLU A 114 4.97 6.12 21.84
C GLU A 114 5.64 4.86 22.41
N PHE A 115 6.31 4.08 21.57
CA PHE A 115 7.07 2.88 21.94
C PHE A 115 8.57 3.18 22.10
N LYS A 116 8.98 4.45 22.00
CA LYS A 116 10.37 4.93 22.09
C LYS A 116 11.28 4.46 20.95
N LEU A 117 10.70 4.02 19.84
CA LEU A 117 11.46 3.56 18.67
C LEU A 117 11.61 4.71 17.65
N PRO A 118 12.73 4.79 16.91
CA PRO A 118 12.94 5.80 15.88
C PRO A 118 11.90 5.70 14.76
N ARG A 119 11.24 6.82 14.44
CA ARG A 119 10.21 6.93 13.40
C ARG A 119 10.40 8.20 12.58
N THR A 120 10.16 8.09 11.28
CA THR A 120 10.14 9.22 10.35
C THR A 120 9.02 9.09 9.31
N ASN A 121 8.74 10.19 8.59
CA ASN A 121 7.87 10.21 7.42
C ASN A 121 8.70 10.66 6.20
N LEU A 122 9.03 9.71 5.33
CA LEU A 122 9.69 10.00 4.06
C LEU A 122 8.65 10.51 3.06
N LYS A 123 8.86 11.75 2.60
CA LYS A 123 8.06 12.39 1.55
C LYS A 123 8.94 12.74 0.36
N ILE A 124 8.51 12.32 -0.82
CA ILE A 124 9.18 12.63 -2.08
C ILE A 124 8.12 13.09 -3.07
N THR A 125 8.23 14.32 -3.56
CA THR A 125 7.35 14.86 -4.60
C THR A 125 7.76 14.35 -5.99
N LEU A 126 6.83 14.38 -6.94
CA LEU A 126 7.09 14.02 -8.34
C LEU A 126 8.24 14.86 -8.93
N THR A 127 8.29 16.15 -8.61
CA THR A 127 9.39 17.04 -9.03
C THR A 127 10.74 16.59 -8.48
N GLN A 128 10.82 16.24 -7.20
CA GLN A 128 12.07 15.81 -6.58
C GLN A 128 12.59 14.49 -7.19
N ILE A 129 11.72 13.49 -7.34
CA ILE A 129 12.14 12.17 -7.83
C ILE A 129 12.53 12.21 -9.32
N THR A 130 11.80 12.96 -10.14
CA THR A 130 12.13 13.14 -11.57
C THR A 130 13.42 13.91 -11.75
N THR A 131 13.66 14.94 -10.95
CA THR A 131 14.94 15.69 -10.95
C THR A 131 16.10 14.77 -10.59
N ALA A 132 15.99 13.96 -9.54
CA ALA A 132 17.04 13.03 -9.11
C ALA A 132 17.37 12.00 -10.21
N LEU A 133 16.36 11.56 -10.96
CA LEU A 133 16.49 10.60 -12.05
C LEU A 133 16.79 11.24 -13.40
N SER A 134 16.93 12.57 -13.47
CA SER A 134 17.14 13.33 -14.71
C SER A 134 16.06 13.06 -15.77
N LEU A 135 14.80 12.90 -15.33
CA LEU A 135 13.64 12.72 -16.20
C LEU A 135 12.96 14.07 -16.46
N ALA A 136 12.61 14.33 -17.71
CA ALA A 136 11.85 15.49 -18.14
C ALA A 136 10.34 15.20 -18.21
N THR A 137 9.54 16.26 -18.33
CA THR A 137 8.11 16.14 -18.64
C THR A 137 7.93 15.36 -19.95
N GLY A 138 7.12 14.29 -19.91
CA GLY A 138 6.87 13.40 -21.05
C GLY A 138 7.74 12.14 -21.06
N ASP A 139 8.81 12.06 -20.26
CA ASP A 139 9.60 10.82 -20.12
C ASP A 139 8.85 9.74 -19.32
N PHE A 140 7.87 10.16 -18.52
CA PHE A 140 6.99 9.31 -17.74
C PHE A 140 5.51 9.58 -18.11
N THR A 141 4.68 8.55 -17.97
CA THR A 141 3.24 8.60 -18.19
C THR A 141 2.52 7.62 -17.27
N GLY A 142 1.19 7.63 -17.28
CA GLY A 142 0.40 6.69 -16.50
C GLY A 142 0.70 5.24 -16.86
N GLY A 143 0.82 4.39 -15.83
CA GLY A 143 1.25 3.01 -15.94
C GLY A 143 2.75 2.81 -15.70
N ASP A 144 3.57 3.85 -15.79
CA ASP A 144 4.95 3.80 -15.32
C ASP A 144 5.00 3.72 -13.78
N ARG A 145 6.18 3.43 -13.22
CA ARG A 145 6.38 3.45 -11.76
C ARG A 145 7.76 3.89 -11.35
N PHE A 146 7.83 4.55 -10.20
CA PHE A 146 9.07 4.77 -9.46
C PHE A 146 9.26 3.66 -8.41
N VAL A 147 10.51 3.30 -8.17
CA VAL A 147 10.89 2.36 -7.11
C VAL A 147 11.66 3.14 -6.05
N ILE A 148 11.19 3.06 -4.81
CA ILE A 148 11.86 3.64 -3.65
C ILE A 148 12.43 2.46 -2.86
N ARG A 149 13.76 2.38 -2.76
CA ARG A 149 14.47 1.34 -2.01
C ARG A 149 15.17 1.97 -0.80
N LEU A 150 14.95 1.38 0.36
CA LEU A 150 15.60 1.78 1.60
C LEU A 150 16.78 0.84 1.87
N ALA A 151 17.87 1.37 2.42
CA ALA A 151 18.92 0.60 3.04
C ALA A 151 19.18 1.15 4.45
N LEU A 152 19.05 0.30 5.47
CA LEU A 152 19.32 0.63 6.85
C LEU A 152 20.80 0.40 7.13
N ASN A 153 21.53 1.47 7.44
CA ASN A 153 22.91 1.43 7.89
C ASN A 153 22.94 1.37 9.41
N LEU A 154 23.70 0.43 9.97
CA LEU A 154 23.85 0.24 11.40
C LEU A 154 25.26 0.63 11.86
N THR A 155 25.37 1.10 13.09
CA THR A 155 26.62 1.55 13.73
C THR A 155 27.69 0.44 13.82
N ASP A 156 27.30 -0.83 13.68
CA ASP A 156 28.21 -1.98 13.63
C ASP A 156 28.70 -2.33 12.22
N GLY A 157 28.39 -1.49 11.22
CA GLY A 157 28.85 -1.58 9.83
C GLY A 157 27.99 -2.47 8.94
N ARG A 158 26.90 -3.05 9.44
CA ARG A 158 25.95 -3.80 8.62
C ARG A 158 25.04 -2.86 7.83
N VAL A 159 24.64 -3.33 6.65
CA VAL A 159 23.63 -2.69 5.81
C VAL A 159 22.54 -3.70 5.53
N ILE A 160 21.28 -3.34 5.81
CA ILE A 160 20.12 -4.20 5.56
C ILE A 160 19.29 -3.57 4.44
N THR A 161 19.01 -4.34 3.39
CA THR A 161 18.15 -3.93 2.28
C THR A 161 17.15 -5.04 1.92
N PHE A 162 16.37 -4.84 0.86
CA PHE A 162 15.30 -5.76 0.44
C PHE A 162 15.79 -7.18 0.08
N THR A 163 17.09 -7.37 -0.17
CA THR A 163 17.70 -8.68 -0.46
C THR A 163 18.08 -9.47 0.78
N ASP A 164 18.14 -8.83 1.95
CA ASP A 164 18.61 -9.44 3.20
C ASP A 164 17.45 -9.88 4.10
N VAL A 165 16.21 -9.58 3.72
CA VAL A 165 15.00 -9.90 4.48
C VAL A 165 14.30 -11.13 3.91
N ALA A 166 13.99 -12.09 4.77
CA ALA A 166 13.15 -13.23 4.41
C ALA A 166 11.70 -12.77 4.14
N SER A 167 11.00 -13.48 3.26
CA SER A 167 9.64 -13.10 2.84
C SER A 167 8.66 -12.90 4.01
N ASN A 168 8.78 -13.69 5.08
CA ASN A 168 7.95 -13.55 6.28
C ASN A 168 8.26 -12.27 7.08
N VAL A 169 9.47 -11.74 7.06
CA VAL A 169 9.80 -10.43 7.66
C VAL A 169 9.31 -9.30 6.75
N ALA A 170 9.47 -9.46 5.43
CA ALA A 170 9.04 -8.47 4.45
C ALA A 170 7.51 -8.27 4.43
N SER A 171 6.74 -9.36 4.49
CA SER A 171 5.29 -9.34 4.24
C SER A 171 4.39 -9.67 5.44
N SER A 172 4.93 -10.13 6.57
CA SER A 172 4.07 -10.39 7.74
C SER A 172 3.41 -9.10 8.22
N SER A 173 2.20 -9.26 8.78
CA SER A 173 1.44 -8.15 9.38
C SER A 173 2.15 -7.48 10.54
N PHE A 174 3.07 -8.19 11.22
CA PHE A 174 3.83 -7.66 12.36
C PHE A 174 5.03 -6.81 11.91
N PHE A 175 5.90 -7.37 11.06
CA PHE A 175 7.13 -6.71 10.65
C PHE A 175 6.93 -5.73 9.49
N ARG A 176 6.14 -6.10 8.47
CA ARG A 176 5.84 -5.25 7.29
C ARG A 176 7.08 -4.50 6.80
N SER A 177 8.21 -5.19 6.61
CA SER A 177 9.52 -4.56 6.38
C SER A 177 10.09 -4.88 4.99
N PRO A 178 9.47 -4.42 3.89
CA PRO A 178 9.86 -4.82 2.54
C PRO A 178 11.13 -4.14 2.02
N TYR A 179 11.58 -3.04 2.64
CA TYR A 179 12.71 -2.19 2.19
C TYR A 179 12.62 -1.68 0.74
N ARG A 180 11.51 -1.94 0.03
CA ARG A 180 11.28 -1.53 -1.34
C ARG A 180 9.80 -1.29 -1.59
N TYR A 181 9.50 -0.12 -2.12
CA TYR A 181 8.15 0.34 -2.40
C TYR A 181 8.03 0.71 -3.88
N PHE A 182 6.83 0.51 -4.42
CA PHE A 182 6.50 0.85 -5.80
C PHE A 182 5.48 1.98 -5.77
N ALA A 183 5.87 3.13 -6.31
CA ALA A 183 4.99 4.28 -6.47
C ALA A 183 4.55 4.33 -7.93
N ASN A 184 3.29 3.97 -8.19
CA ASN A 184 2.74 3.98 -9.54
C ASN A 184 2.52 5.42 -10.01
N VAL A 185 2.58 5.63 -11.32
CA VAL A 185 2.20 6.89 -11.95
C VAL A 185 0.82 6.70 -12.55
N ALA A 186 -0.11 7.59 -12.22
CA ALA A 186 -1.43 7.67 -12.83
C ALA A 186 -1.60 9.03 -13.50
N CYS A 187 -2.35 9.10 -14.58
CA CYS A 187 -2.71 10.36 -15.22
C CYS A 187 -4.04 10.84 -14.64
N ILE A 188 -4.03 11.61 -13.56
CA ILE A 188 -5.27 12.02 -12.87
C ILE A 188 -5.55 13.48 -13.25
N PRO A 189 -6.50 13.75 -14.18
CA PRO A 189 -6.72 15.11 -14.66
C PRO A 189 -7.07 16.07 -13.51
N LEU A 190 -6.48 17.26 -13.54
CA LEU A 190 -6.76 18.31 -12.54
C LEU A 190 -8.10 19.02 -12.78
N THR A 191 -8.69 18.80 -13.94
CA THR A 191 -10.00 19.32 -14.35
C THR A 191 -10.78 18.23 -15.08
N PRO A 192 -12.12 18.25 -15.04
CA PRO A 192 -12.94 17.31 -15.81
C PRO A 192 -12.54 17.29 -17.29
N VAL A 193 -12.32 16.11 -17.84
CA VAL A 193 -12.00 15.92 -19.26
C VAL A 193 -13.31 15.74 -20.04
N PRO A 194 -13.63 16.61 -21.01
CA PRO A 194 -14.81 16.45 -21.84
C PRO A 194 -14.77 15.16 -22.66
N GLY A 195 -15.95 14.58 -22.91
CA GLY A 195 -16.10 13.37 -23.71
C GLY A 195 -17.28 12.53 -23.27
N LEU A 196 -17.51 11.43 -23.99
CA LEU A 196 -18.54 10.45 -23.67
C LEU A 196 -17.99 9.46 -22.62
N TYR A 197 -18.57 9.49 -21.43
CA TYR A 197 -18.31 8.51 -20.40
C TYR A 197 -19.33 7.38 -20.49
N LYS A 198 -18.82 6.15 -20.57
CA LYS A 198 -19.63 4.93 -20.49
C LYS A 198 -19.24 4.14 -19.25
N PHE A 199 -20.23 3.67 -18.51
CA PHE A 199 -20.11 2.80 -17.36
C PHE A 199 -20.71 1.45 -17.73
N GLU A 200 -19.94 0.40 -17.50
CA GLU A 200 -20.40 -0.99 -17.58
C GLU A 200 -20.32 -1.54 -16.16
N LEU A 201 -21.48 -1.77 -15.54
CA LEU A 201 -21.61 -2.38 -14.23
C LEU A 201 -22.03 -3.84 -14.43
N VAL A 202 -21.32 -4.75 -13.78
CA VAL A 202 -21.55 -6.19 -13.85
C VAL A 202 -21.64 -6.71 -12.42
N ASP A 203 -22.57 -7.64 -12.24
CA ASP A 203 -22.72 -8.43 -11.04
C ASP A 203 -22.46 -9.90 -11.39
N ASP A 204 -21.50 -10.53 -10.72
CA ASP A 204 -21.06 -11.90 -11.05
C ASP A 204 -22.12 -12.97 -10.71
N TYR A 205 -22.99 -12.73 -9.72
CA TYR A 205 -24.03 -13.67 -9.30
C TYR A 205 -25.37 -13.45 -9.99
N GLY A 206 -25.59 -12.26 -10.55
CA GLY A 206 -26.70 -11.96 -11.43
C GLY A 206 -27.96 -11.44 -10.75
N ASP A 207 -27.88 -11.06 -9.47
CA ASP A 207 -28.97 -10.47 -8.68
C ASP A 207 -28.80 -8.97 -8.45
N GLY A 208 -27.61 -8.42 -8.69
CA GLY A 208 -27.30 -7.00 -8.64
C GLY A 208 -26.61 -6.62 -7.34
N TRP A 209 -26.10 -5.40 -7.25
CA TRP A 209 -25.08 -5.04 -6.25
C TRP A 209 -25.54 -4.86 -4.79
N ASP A 210 -26.66 -5.45 -4.38
CA ASP A 210 -27.06 -5.55 -2.97
C ASP A 210 -26.93 -4.26 -2.13
N GLY A 211 -27.37 -3.15 -2.72
CA GLY A 211 -27.38 -1.82 -2.11
C GLY A 211 -26.10 -1.00 -2.32
N ALA A 212 -25.08 -1.53 -2.99
CA ALA A 212 -23.93 -0.77 -3.44
C ALA A 212 -24.24 0.04 -4.71
N PHE A 213 -23.53 1.14 -4.92
CA PHE A 213 -23.74 2.02 -6.08
C PHE A 213 -22.56 2.96 -6.32
N LEU A 214 -22.49 3.50 -7.53
CA LEU A 214 -21.67 4.67 -7.85
C LEU A 214 -22.52 5.94 -7.79
N THR A 215 -22.02 6.97 -7.13
CA THR A 215 -22.55 8.33 -7.22
C THR A 215 -21.69 9.14 -8.17
N VAL A 216 -22.27 9.53 -9.29
CA VAL A 216 -21.65 10.43 -10.26
C VAL A 216 -22.13 11.85 -9.98
N THR A 217 -21.22 12.78 -9.72
CA THR A 217 -21.55 14.18 -9.48
C THR A 217 -20.91 15.06 -10.55
N ILE A 218 -21.72 15.86 -11.24
CA ILE A 218 -21.29 16.80 -12.29
C ILE A 218 -21.81 18.18 -11.90
N ASP A 219 -20.92 19.15 -11.69
CA ASP A 219 -21.28 20.52 -11.28
C ASP A 219 -22.28 20.57 -10.10
N GLY A 220 -22.06 19.70 -9.11
CA GLY A 220 -22.88 19.58 -7.91
C GLY A 220 -24.19 18.80 -8.07
N VAL A 221 -24.51 18.31 -9.27
CA VAL A 221 -25.68 17.46 -9.51
C VAL A 221 -25.29 15.99 -9.46
N SER A 222 -25.83 15.26 -8.49
CA SER A 222 -25.52 13.84 -8.29
C SER A 222 -26.55 12.92 -8.95
N THR A 223 -26.06 11.87 -9.60
CA THR A 223 -26.83 10.75 -10.15
C THR A 223 -26.27 9.45 -9.56
N VAL A 224 -27.16 8.58 -9.07
CA VAL A 224 -26.79 7.27 -8.54
C VAL A 224 -26.99 6.21 -9.63
N ILE A 225 -25.99 5.36 -9.81
CA ILE A 225 -26.03 4.22 -10.75
C ILE A 225 -25.62 2.94 -10.00
N THR A 226 -26.32 1.85 -10.27
CA THR A 226 -26.10 0.52 -9.68
C THR A 226 -26.35 -0.54 -10.73
N ALA A 227 -25.72 -1.71 -10.60
CA ALA A 227 -26.12 -2.87 -11.37
C ALA A 227 -27.48 -3.40 -10.90
N THR A 228 -28.30 -3.86 -11.83
CA THR A 228 -29.53 -4.63 -11.56
C THR A 228 -29.48 -5.97 -12.27
N GLY A 229 -29.82 -7.07 -11.58
CA GLY A 229 -29.59 -8.39 -12.15
C GLY A 229 -28.11 -8.57 -12.48
N SER A 230 -27.78 -9.11 -13.66
CA SER A 230 -26.38 -9.33 -14.07
C SER A 230 -25.59 -8.07 -14.44
N GLY A 231 -26.22 -6.90 -14.55
CA GLY A 231 -25.49 -5.69 -14.91
C GLY A 231 -26.33 -4.52 -15.40
N THR A 232 -25.66 -3.39 -15.62
CA THR A 232 -26.27 -2.15 -16.11
C THR A 232 -25.23 -1.34 -16.86
N ASP A 233 -25.59 -0.89 -18.06
CA ASP A 233 -24.82 0.11 -18.81
C ASP A 233 -25.41 1.50 -18.57
N PHE A 234 -24.56 2.50 -18.38
CA PHE A 234 -24.96 3.89 -18.23
C PHE A 234 -24.00 4.82 -18.99
N GLU A 235 -24.50 5.89 -19.59
CA GLU A 235 -23.67 6.84 -20.31
C GLU A 235 -24.06 8.29 -20.02
N PHE A 236 -23.07 9.17 -20.01
CA PHE A 236 -23.27 10.61 -19.99
C PHE A 236 -22.13 11.32 -20.72
N THR A 237 -22.35 12.56 -21.12
CA THR A 237 -21.34 13.39 -21.75
C THR A 237 -20.89 14.47 -20.78
N ILE A 238 -19.58 14.55 -20.52
CA ILE A 238 -18.98 15.73 -19.89
C ILE A 238 -18.75 16.77 -20.99
N THR A 239 -19.39 17.92 -20.87
CA THR A 239 -19.24 19.01 -21.85
C THR A 239 -18.05 19.90 -21.51
N PRO A 240 -17.41 20.55 -22.51
CA PRO A 240 -16.43 21.60 -22.24
C PRO A 240 -17.00 22.67 -21.31
N GLY A 241 -16.21 23.08 -20.31
CA GLY A 241 -16.63 24.06 -19.29
C GLY A 241 -17.22 23.46 -18.02
N THR A 242 -17.39 22.14 -17.94
CA THR A 242 -17.71 21.44 -16.68
C THR A 242 -16.63 21.77 -15.63
N THR A 243 -17.05 22.22 -14.46
CA THR A 243 -16.13 22.72 -13.42
C THR A 243 -15.77 21.67 -12.37
N SER A 244 -16.65 20.70 -12.14
CA SER A 244 -16.42 19.59 -11.21
C SER A 244 -17.04 18.30 -11.73
N PHE A 245 -16.31 17.21 -11.52
CA PHE A 245 -16.71 15.85 -11.87
C PHE A 245 -16.08 14.88 -10.87
N SER A 246 -16.90 14.09 -10.20
CA SER A 246 -16.42 13.07 -9.25
C SER A 246 -17.28 11.82 -9.31
N ILE A 247 -16.68 10.68 -9.04
CA ILE A 247 -17.35 9.39 -8.97
C ILE A 247 -17.02 8.78 -7.62
N VAL A 248 -18.03 8.40 -6.85
CA VAL A 248 -17.84 7.80 -5.52
C VAL A 248 -18.51 6.45 -5.48
N TYR A 249 -17.75 5.41 -5.17
CA TYR A 249 -18.26 4.08 -4.88
C TYR A 249 -18.73 3.99 -3.42
N THR A 250 -20.00 3.64 -3.24
CA THR A 250 -20.59 3.35 -1.93
C THR A 250 -20.82 1.84 -1.83
N PRO A 251 -20.23 1.17 -0.82
CA PRO A 251 -20.35 -0.28 -0.68
C PRO A 251 -21.75 -0.69 -0.21
N GLY A 252 -22.11 -1.93 -0.54
CA GLY A 252 -23.28 -2.66 -0.10
C GLY A 252 -22.86 -3.99 0.56
N SER A 253 -23.54 -5.07 0.19
CA SER A 253 -23.13 -6.43 0.57
C SER A 253 -22.34 -7.09 -0.57
N PHE A 254 -21.60 -8.16 -0.27
CA PHE A 254 -21.00 -9.05 -1.28
C PHE A 254 -20.08 -8.40 -2.32
N GLU A 255 -19.34 -7.34 -1.94
CA GLU A 255 -18.35 -6.59 -2.75
C GLU A 255 -17.49 -7.38 -3.74
N ALA A 256 -17.20 -8.64 -3.43
CA ALA A 256 -16.43 -9.53 -4.30
C ALA A 256 -17.06 -9.79 -5.67
N GLU A 257 -18.38 -9.61 -5.83
CA GLU A 257 -19.09 -9.79 -7.10
C GLU A 257 -19.30 -8.50 -7.90
N HIS A 258 -19.00 -7.34 -7.31
CA HIS A 258 -19.19 -6.05 -7.94
C HIS A 258 -18.05 -5.74 -8.91
N ILE A 259 -18.38 -5.51 -10.18
CA ILE A 259 -17.40 -5.26 -11.23
C ILE A 259 -17.83 -4.02 -12.01
N PHE A 260 -16.95 -3.03 -12.15
CA PHE A 260 -17.20 -1.91 -13.04
C PHE A 260 -16.05 -1.65 -13.99
N THR A 261 -16.38 -1.18 -15.19
CA THR A 261 -15.44 -0.58 -16.13
C THR A 261 -15.99 0.76 -16.59
N ILE A 262 -15.16 1.80 -16.54
CA ILE A 262 -15.49 3.15 -16.96
C ILE A 262 -14.63 3.49 -18.17
N PHE A 263 -15.28 3.97 -19.21
CA PHE A 263 -14.67 4.36 -20.47
C PHE A 263 -14.82 5.86 -20.68
N LEU A 264 -13.83 6.48 -21.30
CA LEU A 264 -13.88 7.80 -21.90
C LEU A 264 -13.60 7.67 -23.39
N ASP A 265 -14.57 8.01 -24.23
CA ASP A 265 -14.47 7.92 -25.70
C ASP A 265 -13.96 6.55 -26.17
N GLY A 266 -14.38 5.48 -25.49
CA GLY A 266 -14.02 4.10 -25.77
C GLY A 266 -12.73 3.59 -25.11
N ASN A 267 -11.96 4.45 -24.44
CA ASN A 267 -10.76 4.04 -23.69
C ASN A 267 -11.09 3.74 -22.23
N VAL A 268 -10.61 2.63 -21.68
CA VAL A 268 -10.78 2.33 -20.24
C VAL A 268 -10.00 3.33 -19.40
N VAL A 269 -10.68 4.04 -18.51
CA VAL A 269 -10.10 5.06 -17.63
C VAL A 269 -10.18 4.69 -16.15
N ALA A 270 -11.06 3.76 -15.78
CA ALA A 270 -11.06 3.12 -14.46
C ALA A 270 -11.74 1.75 -14.53
N LYS A 271 -11.36 0.85 -13.63
CA LYS A 271 -12.01 -0.45 -13.46
C LYS A 271 -11.78 -0.99 -12.05
N ALA A 272 -12.71 -1.79 -11.55
CA ALA A 272 -12.57 -2.57 -10.33
C ALA A 272 -13.38 -3.86 -10.42
N GLY A 273 -13.10 -4.81 -9.52
CA GLY A 273 -13.65 -6.16 -9.58
C GLY A 273 -12.83 -7.09 -10.47
N LEU A 274 -13.35 -8.30 -10.68
CA LEU A 274 -12.65 -9.41 -11.31
C LEU A 274 -12.04 -9.07 -12.70
N PRO A 275 -10.84 -9.58 -13.01
CA PRO A 275 -9.99 -10.46 -12.19
C PRO A 275 -9.17 -9.73 -11.11
N GLY A 276 -9.42 -8.42 -10.93
CA GLY A 276 -8.78 -7.61 -9.90
C GLY A 276 -9.46 -7.71 -8.52
N PRO A 277 -9.01 -6.90 -7.56
CA PRO A 277 -9.65 -6.83 -6.25
C PRO A 277 -11.06 -6.21 -6.36
N PRO A 278 -11.91 -6.45 -5.34
CA PRO A 278 -13.20 -5.78 -5.22
C PRO A 278 -13.08 -4.25 -5.26
N PRO A 279 -14.14 -3.52 -5.67
CA PRO A 279 -14.21 -2.07 -5.53
C PRO A 279 -13.86 -1.61 -4.10
N THR A 280 -13.07 -0.55 -4.02
CA THR A 280 -12.74 0.08 -2.73
C THR A 280 -13.73 1.21 -2.44
N PRO A 281 -14.30 1.31 -1.23
CA PRO A 281 -15.16 2.42 -0.85
C PRO A 281 -14.49 3.78 -1.04
N GLY A 282 -15.21 4.77 -1.57
CA GLY A 282 -14.72 6.14 -1.74
C GLY A 282 -14.60 6.57 -3.20
N GLU A 283 -13.75 7.58 -3.44
CA GLU A 283 -13.59 8.17 -4.76
C GLU A 283 -12.94 7.19 -5.76
N VAL A 284 -13.55 7.07 -6.94
CA VAL A 284 -13.02 6.32 -8.06
C VAL A 284 -12.13 7.24 -8.89
N VAL A 285 -10.82 7.04 -8.76
CA VAL A 285 -9.81 7.82 -9.49
C VAL A 285 -9.76 7.38 -10.95
N LEU A 286 -9.88 8.33 -11.87
CA LEU A 286 -9.75 8.10 -13.31
C LEU A 286 -8.31 8.33 -13.77
N SER A 287 -7.77 7.37 -14.52
CA SER A 287 -6.47 7.50 -15.19
C SER A 287 -6.68 7.81 -16.67
N ILE A 288 -6.54 9.08 -17.05
CA ILE A 288 -6.74 9.61 -18.40
C ILE A 288 -5.42 10.22 -18.87
N CYS A 289 -4.62 9.45 -19.60
CA CYS A 289 -3.37 9.94 -20.17
C CYS A 289 -3.60 10.66 -21.50
N PRO A 290 -2.78 11.67 -21.84
CA PRO A 290 -2.82 12.28 -23.16
C PRO A 290 -2.41 11.23 -24.20
N THR A 291 -3.11 11.20 -25.33
CA THR A 291 -2.76 10.39 -26.50
C THR A 291 -1.57 10.96 -27.25
#